data_AF-A0AAE7M4L0-F1
#
_entry.id   AF-A0AAE7M4L0-F1
#
_cell.length_a   1.000
_cell.length_b   1.000
_cell.length_c   1.000
_cell.angle_alpha   90.00
_cell.angle_beta   90.00
_cell.angle_gamma   90.00
#
_symmetry.space_group_name_H-M   'P 1'
#
loop_
_entity.id
_entity.type
_entity.pdbx_description
1 polymer ?
#
loop_
_entity_poly.entity_id
_entity_poly.type
_entity_poly.pdbx_seq_one_letter_code
_entity_poly.pdbx_strand_id
1 'polypeptide(L)'
;MLSLSMIVRNEAQRLEACLGSVRGLADEMVVVDTGSSDDTIAVAEAAGARVEHITWPGDFAPARNAALSHVSGDWVLVLDADEQLRPEAIAPLRALMAQPDVLVINLLRYERGAAMAPYSRVSRLFRRHPRIRWSRPYHSMIDDSVQALLQDEPQWRIVDCSEPALIHDGYRPELLQGSDKASRLRQAMEQWLEQQPGDPYACAKLGALEIAEGHQEKGLSLLRQGLASLEADPDANTPDANSVSERYELLLHLAIALSASDPAAAIDAYRQALDLPLNTRLSLGARLNLAALLMQQERLDEAIQLTLTATQRAPEVALGWYNLGLMQRRRGDIAAALQAYERALHLNPEHAATHQNLAVARLLGGDIDGARSGFSEAIALLHQQGRPEEAQALRRQVEGMVKLDEVRA
;
A
#
# COMPACT_ATOMS: atom_id res chain seq x y z
N MET A 1 6.35 7.41 28.21
CA MET A 1 7.58 7.44 27.39
C MET A 1 7.39 6.56 26.16
N LEU A 2 7.88 6.96 24.98
CA LEU A 2 7.88 6.17 23.74
C LEU A 2 9.30 5.73 23.36
N SER A 3 9.47 4.43 23.12
CA SER A 3 10.67 3.87 22.54
C SER A 3 10.47 3.53 21.07
N LEU A 4 11.38 3.95 20.20
CA LEU A 4 11.57 3.36 18.89
C LEU A 4 12.36 2.05 19.05
N SER A 5 11.85 0.96 18.46
CA SER A 5 12.52 -0.34 18.38
C SER A 5 12.70 -0.74 16.92
N MET A 6 13.93 -0.83 16.44
CA MET A 6 14.24 -1.22 15.06
C MET A 6 15.17 -2.43 15.02
N ILE A 7 15.03 -3.26 13.99
CA ILE A 7 16.07 -4.19 13.55
C ILE A 7 16.61 -3.68 12.22
N VAL A 8 17.93 -3.71 12.04
CA VAL A 8 18.57 -3.19 10.81
C VAL A 8 19.66 -4.13 10.31
N ARG A 9 19.92 -4.03 9.01
CA ARG A 9 21.07 -4.65 8.34
C ARG A 9 21.38 -3.94 7.03
N ASN A 10 22.55 -3.31 6.92
CA ASN A 10 23.01 -2.67 5.68
C ASN A 10 22.04 -1.61 5.12
N GLU A 11 21.62 -0.68 5.99
CA GLU A 11 20.62 0.35 5.73
C GLU A 11 21.18 1.78 5.86
N ALA A 12 22.51 1.96 5.78
CA ALA A 12 23.18 3.24 6.02
C ALA A 12 22.60 4.41 5.19
N GLN A 13 22.16 4.13 3.96
CA GLN A 13 21.61 5.14 3.04
C GLN A 13 20.23 5.68 3.44
N ARG A 14 19.43 4.89 4.17
CA ARG A 14 18.02 5.22 4.48
C ARG A 14 17.81 5.55 5.96
N LEU A 15 18.65 4.99 6.82
CA LEU A 15 18.46 5.03 8.27
C LEU A 15 18.46 6.44 8.85
N GLU A 16 19.29 7.36 8.34
CA GLU A 16 19.35 8.74 8.86
C GLU A 16 17.99 9.45 8.73
N ALA A 17 17.33 9.33 7.58
CA ALA A 17 16.03 9.94 7.33
C ALA A 17 14.94 9.30 8.22
N CYS A 18 14.96 7.98 8.36
CA CYS A 18 14.05 7.25 9.25
C CYS A 18 14.17 7.74 10.70
N LEU A 19 15.38 7.70 11.28
CA LEU A 19 15.62 8.12 12.66
C LEU A 19 15.35 9.62 12.87
N GLY A 20 15.69 10.46 11.88
CA GLY A 20 15.37 11.88 11.89
C GLY A 20 13.87 12.16 12.00
N SER A 21 13.05 11.37 11.31
CA SER A 21 11.59 11.55 11.26
C SER A 21 10.88 11.35 12.61
N VAL A 22 11.45 10.54 13.51
CA VAL A 22 10.84 10.21 14.80
C VAL A 22 11.32 11.07 15.97
N ARG A 23 12.33 11.93 15.80
CA ARG A 23 12.89 12.75 16.89
C ARG A 23 11.85 13.64 17.59
N GLY A 24 10.81 14.05 16.89
CA GLY A 24 9.70 14.83 17.45
C GLY A 24 8.70 14.02 18.29
N LEU A 25 8.84 12.69 18.33
CA LEU A 25 7.88 11.77 18.97
C LEU A 25 8.55 10.76 19.92
N ALA A 26 9.66 10.14 19.53
CA ALA A 26 10.36 9.11 20.31
C ALA A 26 11.26 9.74 21.39
N ASP A 27 11.15 9.21 22.62
CA ASP A 27 11.97 9.61 23.76
C ASP A 27 13.24 8.74 23.88
N GLU A 28 13.15 7.48 23.42
CA GLU A 28 14.24 6.50 23.35
C GLU A 28 14.32 5.95 21.93
N MET A 29 15.53 5.78 21.39
CA MET A 29 15.75 5.08 20.12
C MET A 29 16.69 3.90 20.34
N VAL A 30 16.20 2.69 20.08
CA VAL A 30 16.96 1.45 20.12
C VAL A 30 16.99 0.84 18.73
N VAL A 31 18.21 0.67 18.21
CA VAL A 31 18.48 0.04 16.92
C VAL A 31 19.24 -1.25 17.19
N VAL A 32 18.69 -2.38 16.76
CA VAL A 32 19.33 -3.69 16.91
C VAL A 32 19.92 -4.11 15.58
N ASP A 33 21.25 -4.11 15.51
CA ASP A 33 21.99 -4.58 14.34
C ASP A 33 21.97 -6.11 14.26
N THR A 34 21.69 -6.62 13.07
CA THR A 34 21.61 -8.07 12.79
C THR A 34 22.79 -8.60 11.96
N GLY A 35 23.89 -7.84 11.92
CA GLY A 35 25.11 -8.15 11.18
C GLY A 35 25.31 -7.25 9.96
N SER A 36 25.30 -5.93 10.16
CA SER A 36 25.69 -4.97 9.12
C SER A 36 27.20 -5.02 8.84
N SER A 37 27.55 -4.69 7.61
CA SER A 37 28.92 -4.60 7.08
C SER A 37 29.22 -3.24 6.44
N ASP A 38 28.26 -2.33 6.43
CA ASP A 38 28.39 -0.94 5.98
C ASP A 38 28.31 0.03 7.17
N ASP A 39 28.16 1.33 6.90
CA ASP A 39 28.14 2.39 7.92
C ASP A 39 26.84 2.45 8.76
N THR A 40 25.95 1.47 8.67
CA THR A 40 24.63 1.47 9.35
C THR A 40 24.73 1.76 10.85
N ILE A 41 25.70 1.12 11.53
CA ILE A 41 25.90 1.29 12.98
C ILE A 41 26.32 2.73 13.29
N ALA A 42 27.30 3.27 12.56
CA ALA A 42 27.79 4.63 12.76
C ALA A 42 26.68 5.67 12.52
N VAL A 43 25.84 5.46 11.50
CA VAL A 43 24.67 6.32 11.22
C VAL A 43 23.67 6.29 12.37
N ALA A 44 23.38 5.11 12.93
CA ALA A 44 22.47 4.97 14.06
C ALA A 44 22.98 5.71 15.31
N GLU A 45 24.24 5.51 15.67
CA GLU A 45 24.88 6.17 16.82
C GLU A 45 24.91 7.70 16.65
N ALA A 46 25.30 8.18 15.47
CA ALA A 46 25.31 9.61 15.15
C ALA A 46 23.90 10.24 15.20
N ALA A 47 22.87 9.46 14.90
CA ALA A 47 21.48 9.90 15.02
C ALA A 47 20.98 9.97 16.47
N GLY A 48 21.74 9.43 17.43
CA GLY A 48 21.43 9.40 18.86
C GLY A 48 20.74 8.10 19.33
N ALA A 49 20.76 7.04 18.51
CA ALA A 49 20.21 5.75 18.90
C ALA A 49 21.21 4.94 19.73
N ARG A 50 20.70 4.15 20.70
CA ARG A 50 21.46 3.06 21.33
C ARG A 50 21.49 1.89 20.37
N VAL A 51 22.68 1.40 20.04
CA VAL A 51 22.86 0.25 19.16
C VAL A 51 23.12 -1.02 19.97
N GLU A 52 22.31 -2.03 19.73
CA GLU A 52 22.44 -3.39 20.27
C GLU A 52 22.76 -4.36 19.15
N HIS A 53 23.27 -5.55 19.47
CA HIS A 53 23.70 -6.52 18.46
C HIS A 53 23.10 -7.91 18.70
N ILE A 54 22.58 -8.52 17.64
CA ILE A 54 22.16 -9.93 17.65
C ILE A 54 22.65 -10.65 16.39
N THR A 55 22.87 -11.95 16.51
CA THR A 55 23.03 -12.80 15.33
C THR A 55 21.67 -12.96 14.65
N TRP A 56 21.60 -12.76 13.33
CA TRP A 56 20.36 -12.95 12.57
C TRP A 56 19.78 -14.36 12.81
N PRO A 57 18.57 -14.47 13.40
CA PRO A 57 18.00 -15.77 13.80
C PRO A 57 17.32 -16.53 12.65
N GLY A 58 17.41 -16.03 11.42
CA GLY A 58 16.77 -16.64 10.25
C GLY A 58 15.38 -16.07 9.93
N ASP A 59 14.74 -15.37 10.87
CA ASP A 59 13.37 -14.87 10.76
C ASP A 59 13.24 -13.48 11.44
N PHE A 60 12.37 -12.64 10.90
CA PHE A 60 12.06 -11.32 11.42
C PHE A 60 11.35 -11.34 12.78
N ALA A 61 10.46 -12.29 13.04
CA ALA A 61 9.67 -12.32 14.27
C ALA A 61 10.56 -12.55 15.52
N PRO A 62 11.46 -13.56 15.55
CA PRO A 62 12.43 -13.72 16.63
C PRO A 62 13.36 -12.50 16.78
N ALA A 63 13.81 -11.90 15.68
CA ALA A 63 14.66 -10.72 15.72
C ALA A 63 13.95 -9.51 16.35
N ARG A 64 12.70 -9.25 15.96
CA ARG A 64 11.88 -8.17 16.54
C ARG A 64 11.55 -8.44 18.01
N ASN A 65 11.29 -9.70 18.38
CA ASN A 65 11.07 -10.07 19.79
C ASN A 65 12.32 -9.87 20.65
N ALA A 66 13.52 -10.19 20.13
CA ALA A 66 14.77 -9.87 20.81
C ALA A 66 14.94 -8.35 20.97
N ALA A 67 14.64 -7.57 19.93
CA ALA A 67 14.69 -6.11 19.98
C ALA A 67 13.76 -5.50 21.05
N LEU A 68 12.55 -6.06 21.23
CA LEU A 68 11.61 -5.61 22.27
C LEU A 68 12.16 -5.77 23.69
N SER A 69 13.11 -6.68 23.93
CA SER A 69 13.74 -6.83 25.25
C SER A 69 14.67 -5.68 25.63
N HIS A 70 15.10 -4.88 24.64
CA HIS A 70 16.03 -3.77 24.84
C HIS A 70 15.35 -2.41 25.04
N VAL A 71 14.03 -2.28 24.86
CA VAL A 71 13.31 -1.01 25.04
C VAL A 71 12.71 -0.87 26.43
N SER A 72 12.64 0.37 26.92
CA SER A 72 12.17 0.69 28.28
C SER A 72 10.84 1.47 28.32
N GLY A 73 10.39 2.02 27.19
CA GLY A 73 9.19 2.84 27.05
C GLY A 73 7.89 2.14 27.43
N ASP A 74 6.91 2.94 27.85
CA ASP A 74 5.52 2.47 28.04
C ASP A 74 4.85 2.19 26.70
N TRP A 75 5.34 2.83 25.64
CA TRP A 75 4.94 2.62 24.26
C TRP A 75 6.14 2.21 23.42
N VAL A 76 5.87 1.42 22.38
CA VAL A 76 6.84 0.96 21.40
C VAL A 76 6.34 1.35 20.01
N LEU A 77 7.16 2.08 19.26
CA LEU A 77 7.03 2.27 17.82
C LEU A 77 8.06 1.38 17.13
N VAL A 78 7.65 0.60 16.14
CA VAL A 78 8.55 -0.19 15.30
C VAL A 78 8.52 0.36 13.89
N LEU A 79 9.68 0.66 13.31
CA LEU A 79 9.82 1.08 11.92
C LEU A 79 10.86 0.21 11.21
N ASP A 80 10.65 0.04 9.92
CA ASP A 80 11.69 -0.47 9.02
C ASP A 80 12.54 0.73 8.50
N ALA A 81 13.79 0.52 8.10
CA ALA A 81 14.73 1.63 7.82
C ALA A 81 14.36 2.48 6.59
N ASP A 82 13.51 1.95 5.72
CA ASP A 82 12.90 2.59 4.55
C ASP A 82 11.56 3.30 4.86
N GLU A 83 11.15 3.34 6.13
CA GLU A 83 9.95 4.04 6.59
C GLU A 83 10.29 5.36 7.29
N GLN A 84 9.44 6.37 7.12
CA GLN A 84 9.54 7.66 7.79
C GLN A 84 8.20 8.05 8.43
N LEU A 85 8.25 8.55 9.66
CA LEU A 85 7.09 9.10 10.35
C LEU A 85 6.72 10.48 9.77
N ARG A 86 5.44 10.66 9.46
CA ARG A 86 4.91 11.94 8.99
C ARG A 86 4.72 12.93 10.14
N PRO A 87 5.23 14.17 10.03
CA PRO A 87 5.05 15.19 11.07
C PRO A 87 3.59 15.45 11.44
N GLU A 88 2.68 15.36 10.47
CA GLU A 88 1.25 15.62 10.65
C GLU A 88 0.58 14.56 11.54
N ALA A 89 1.14 13.35 11.62
CA ALA A 89 0.63 12.29 12.47
C ALA A 89 1.08 12.42 13.94
N ILE A 90 2.12 13.21 14.25
CA ILE A 90 2.68 13.31 15.62
C ILE A 90 1.63 13.74 16.63
N ALA A 91 0.86 14.80 16.34
CA ALA A 91 -0.13 15.32 17.31
C ALA A 91 -1.29 14.33 17.54
N PRO A 92 -1.93 13.76 16.49
CA PRO A 92 -2.91 12.69 16.64
C PRO A 92 -2.39 11.48 17.42
N LEU A 93 -1.17 11.02 17.13
CA LEU A 93 -0.57 9.87 17.83
C LEU A 93 -0.37 10.16 19.32
N ARG A 94 0.14 11.34 19.69
CA ARG A 94 0.25 11.74 21.11
C ARG A 94 -1.10 11.74 21.81
N ALA A 95 -2.14 12.23 21.15
CA ALA A 95 -3.50 12.25 21.72
C ALA A 95 -4.07 10.84 21.93
N LEU A 96 -3.82 9.91 21.00
CA LEU A 96 -4.23 8.50 21.13
C LEU A 96 -3.43 7.78 22.22
N MET A 97 -2.11 8.00 22.30
CA MET A 97 -1.24 7.40 23.30
C MET A 97 -1.56 7.83 24.74
N ALA A 98 -2.13 9.03 24.90
CA ALA A 98 -2.55 9.56 26.20
C ALA A 98 -3.83 8.89 26.74
N GLN A 99 -4.60 8.19 25.89
CA GLN A 99 -5.79 7.47 26.34
C GLN A 99 -5.38 6.21 27.13
N PRO A 100 -5.92 6.02 28.35
CA PRO A 100 -5.45 4.98 29.25
C PRO A 100 -5.85 3.56 28.81
N ASP A 101 -6.87 3.44 27.98
CA ASP A 101 -7.47 2.19 27.51
C ASP A 101 -7.03 1.80 26.08
N VAL A 102 -6.16 2.59 25.44
CA VAL A 102 -5.61 2.23 24.11
C VAL A 102 -4.38 1.35 24.29
N LEU A 103 -4.40 0.19 23.62
CA LEU A 103 -3.32 -0.80 23.60
C LEU A 103 -2.52 -0.74 22.30
N VAL A 104 -3.19 -0.63 21.15
CA VAL A 104 -2.57 -0.58 19.82
C VAL A 104 -3.13 0.59 19.04
N ILE A 105 -2.24 1.32 18.37
CA ILE A 105 -2.58 2.35 17.39
C ILE A 105 -2.12 1.84 16.03
N ASN A 106 -3.06 1.45 15.19
CA ASN A 106 -2.79 1.09 13.81
C ASN A 106 -2.40 2.34 13.03
N LEU A 107 -1.35 2.20 12.23
CA LEU A 107 -0.81 3.25 11.39
C LEU A 107 -1.21 2.99 9.94
N LEU A 108 -1.62 4.05 9.25
CA LEU A 108 -1.82 4.02 7.81
C LEU A 108 -0.49 4.37 7.14
N ARG A 109 0.11 3.40 6.46
CA ARG A 109 1.36 3.56 5.72
C ARG A 109 1.08 3.92 4.27
N TYR A 110 1.75 4.94 3.76
CA TYR A 110 1.68 5.39 2.38
C TYR A 110 2.92 4.94 1.60
N GLU A 111 2.69 4.14 0.57
CA GLU A 111 3.69 3.60 -0.35
C GLU A 111 3.98 4.63 -1.45
N ARG A 112 5.13 5.30 -1.37
CA ARG A 112 5.48 6.33 -2.35
C ARG A 112 5.78 5.68 -3.70
N GLY A 113 5.06 6.11 -4.73
CA GLY A 113 5.21 5.58 -6.10
C GLY A 113 4.35 4.35 -6.40
N ALA A 114 3.59 3.83 -5.44
CA ALA A 114 2.64 2.75 -5.71
C ALA A 114 1.55 3.23 -6.69
N ALA A 115 1.40 2.51 -7.80
CA ALA A 115 0.48 2.91 -8.86
C ALA A 115 -0.99 2.83 -8.46
N MET A 116 -1.39 1.86 -7.62
CA MET A 116 -2.81 1.51 -7.42
C MET A 116 -3.32 1.62 -5.98
N ALA A 117 -2.76 0.85 -5.06
CA ALA A 117 -3.19 0.78 -3.66
C ALA A 117 -2.06 1.28 -2.75
N PRO A 118 -1.90 2.61 -2.62
CA PRO A 118 -0.74 3.15 -1.94
C PRO A 118 -0.87 3.11 -0.42
N TYR A 119 -1.95 2.57 0.15
CA TYR A 119 -2.13 2.53 1.60
C TYR A 119 -2.23 1.12 2.14
N SER A 120 -1.54 0.88 3.25
CA SER A 120 -1.66 -0.33 4.05
C SER A 120 -1.82 0.00 5.54
N ARG A 121 -2.53 -0.86 6.27
CA ARG A 121 -2.68 -0.77 7.72
C ARG A 121 -1.57 -1.59 8.37
N VAL A 122 -0.86 -1.03 9.35
CA VAL A 122 0.19 -1.73 10.10
C VAL A 122 0.06 -1.53 11.61
N SER A 123 0.19 -2.61 12.37
CA SER A 123 0.12 -2.65 13.84
C SER A 123 1.50 -2.39 14.45
N ARG A 124 2.02 -1.16 14.28
CA ARG A 124 3.44 -0.81 14.58
C ARG A 124 3.64 0.12 15.77
N LEU A 125 2.58 0.67 16.36
CA LEU A 125 2.62 1.48 17.58
C LEU A 125 1.73 0.85 18.65
N PHE A 126 2.31 0.43 19.76
CA PHE A 126 1.57 -0.29 20.80
C PHE A 126 2.14 -0.04 22.19
N ARG A 127 1.30 -0.20 23.21
CA ARG A 127 1.70 -0.14 24.61
C ARG A 127 2.52 -1.37 24.95
N ARG A 128 3.65 -1.18 25.64
CA ARG A 128 4.54 -2.27 26.05
C ARG A 128 3.79 -3.18 27.02
N HIS A 129 3.71 -4.46 26.68
CA HIS A 129 3.02 -5.46 27.47
C HIS A 129 3.76 -6.81 27.37
N PRO A 130 3.98 -7.54 28.48
CA PRO A 130 4.78 -8.78 28.46
C PRO A 130 4.21 -9.91 27.60
N ARG A 131 2.90 -9.84 27.28
CA ARG A 131 2.24 -10.84 26.42
C ARG A 131 2.27 -10.47 24.93
N ILE A 132 2.57 -9.21 24.58
CA ILE A 132 2.64 -8.78 23.18
C ILE A 132 3.96 -9.26 22.58
N ARG A 133 3.88 -9.98 21.47
CA ARG A 133 5.03 -10.53 20.75
C ARG A 133 4.76 -10.60 19.25
N TRP A 134 5.81 -10.50 18.46
CA TRP A 134 5.79 -10.74 17.03
C TRP A 134 5.64 -12.23 16.74
N SER A 135 4.73 -12.57 15.84
CA SER A 135 4.50 -13.91 15.28
C SER A 135 4.46 -13.85 13.75
N ARG A 136 4.32 -15.02 13.10
CA ARG A 136 4.25 -15.23 11.65
C ARG A 136 5.58 -14.98 10.89
N PRO A 137 5.97 -15.86 9.95
CA PRO A 137 7.30 -15.85 9.32
C PRO A 137 7.48 -14.81 8.21
N TYR A 138 6.39 -14.29 7.64
CA TYR A 138 6.43 -13.54 6.37
C TYR A 138 6.21 -12.04 6.55
N HIS A 139 5.18 -11.62 7.28
CA HIS A 139 4.99 -10.25 7.74
C HIS A 139 4.80 -10.33 9.24
N SER A 140 5.91 -10.38 9.97
CA SER A 140 5.83 -10.50 11.41
C SER A 140 4.86 -9.46 11.94
N MET A 141 3.92 -9.89 12.76
CA MET A 141 2.82 -9.07 13.25
C MET A 141 2.57 -9.36 14.73
N ILE A 142 2.03 -8.39 15.45
CA ILE A 142 1.72 -8.55 16.88
C ILE A 142 0.29 -9.03 17.11
N ASP A 143 -0.52 -8.99 16.07
CA ASP A 143 -1.97 -9.09 16.05
C ASP A 143 -2.48 -10.38 16.70
N ASP A 144 -1.81 -11.52 16.48
CA ASP A 144 -2.17 -12.79 17.13
C ASP A 144 -2.06 -12.69 18.67
N SER A 145 -0.97 -12.08 19.16
CA SER A 145 -0.74 -11.91 20.60
C SER A 145 -1.64 -10.85 21.22
N VAL A 146 -1.98 -9.81 20.45
CA VAL A 146 -2.92 -8.76 20.86
C VAL A 146 -4.34 -9.32 20.94
N GLN A 147 -4.77 -10.13 19.97
CA GLN A 147 -6.08 -10.75 19.98
C GLN A 147 -6.26 -11.68 21.19
N ALA A 148 -5.27 -12.54 21.47
CA ALA A 148 -5.27 -13.39 22.66
C ALA A 148 -5.28 -12.57 23.97
N LEU A 149 -4.66 -11.38 23.96
CA LEU A 149 -4.68 -10.49 25.12
C LEU A 149 -6.06 -9.83 25.32
N LEU A 150 -6.72 -9.40 24.24
CA LEU A 150 -8.05 -8.77 24.30
C LEU A 150 -9.14 -9.70 24.83
N GLN A 151 -9.00 -11.01 24.59
CA GLN A 151 -9.90 -12.02 25.16
C GLN A 151 -9.84 -12.06 26.69
N ASP A 152 -8.64 -11.89 27.26
CA ASP A 152 -8.43 -11.92 28.71
C ASP A 152 -8.57 -10.53 29.36
N GLU A 153 -8.27 -9.47 28.60
CA GLU A 153 -8.22 -8.08 29.04
C GLU A 153 -9.07 -7.17 28.12
N PRO A 154 -10.41 -7.27 28.19
CA PRO A 154 -11.33 -6.62 27.25
C PRO A 154 -11.45 -5.10 27.44
N GLN A 155 -10.82 -4.54 28.48
CA GLN A 155 -10.75 -3.08 28.67
C GLN A 155 -9.89 -2.39 27.60
N TRP A 156 -9.01 -3.13 26.95
CA TRP A 156 -8.11 -2.58 25.94
C TRP A 156 -8.83 -2.33 24.61
N ARG A 157 -8.40 -1.28 23.93
CA ARG A 157 -8.85 -0.93 22.59
C ARG A 157 -7.71 -0.90 21.59
N ILE A 158 -8.02 -1.36 20.38
CA ILE A 158 -7.26 -1.08 19.16
C ILE A 158 -7.93 0.12 18.50
N VAL A 159 -7.13 1.10 18.07
CA VAL A 159 -7.62 2.30 17.38
C VAL A 159 -6.79 2.57 16.13
N ASP A 160 -7.37 3.27 15.16
CA ASP A 160 -6.65 3.70 13.95
C ASP A 160 -6.23 5.18 14.07
N CYS A 161 -5.01 5.49 13.63
CA CYS A 161 -4.64 6.87 13.36
C CYS A 161 -5.42 7.36 12.13
N SER A 162 -6.10 8.51 12.24
CA SER A 162 -6.90 9.07 11.15
C SER A 162 -6.06 9.59 9.98
N GLU A 163 -4.81 9.97 10.27
CA GLU A 163 -3.87 10.48 9.28
C GLU A 163 -2.93 9.37 8.78
N PRO A 164 -2.55 9.39 7.48
CA PRO A 164 -1.40 8.63 7.02
C PRO A 164 -0.19 8.96 7.89
N ALA A 165 0.33 7.96 8.60
CA ALA A 165 1.35 8.15 9.61
C ALA A 165 2.74 7.82 9.12
N LEU A 166 2.87 6.87 8.18
CA LEU A 166 4.15 6.42 7.67
C LEU A 166 4.25 6.68 6.16
N ILE A 167 5.43 7.07 5.70
CA ILE A 167 5.83 7.03 4.29
C ILE A 167 6.80 5.87 4.14
N HIS A 168 6.63 5.06 3.11
CA HIS A 168 7.52 3.95 2.81
C HIS A 168 8.17 4.17 1.43
N ASP A 169 9.50 4.25 1.45
CA ASP A 169 10.35 4.51 0.30
C ASP A 169 11.02 3.23 -0.18
N GLY A 170 10.31 2.42 -0.96
CA GLY A 170 10.94 1.17 -1.43
C GLY A 170 10.07 0.16 -2.14
N TYR A 171 8.75 0.30 -2.15
CA TYR A 171 7.91 -0.70 -2.79
C TYR A 171 8.01 -0.63 -4.33
N ARG A 172 8.84 -1.52 -4.88
CA ARG A 172 8.93 -1.82 -6.30
C ARG A 172 8.50 -3.28 -6.53
N PRO A 173 7.19 -3.55 -6.70
CA PRO A 173 6.69 -4.90 -6.91
C PRO A 173 7.31 -5.58 -8.13
N GLU A 174 7.77 -4.79 -9.11
CA GLU A 174 8.45 -5.24 -10.32
C GLU A 174 9.79 -5.94 -10.02
N LEU A 175 10.42 -5.64 -8.87
CA LEU A 175 11.67 -6.27 -8.44
C LEU A 175 11.46 -7.58 -7.66
N LEU A 176 10.22 -7.90 -7.28
CA LEU A 176 9.92 -9.13 -6.55
C LEU A 176 9.67 -10.30 -7.50
N GLN A 177 9.07 -10.06 -8.67
CA GLN A 177 8.72 -11.12 -9.61
C GLN A 177 9.96 -11.85 -10.14
N GLY A 178 9.99 -13.18 -9.98
CA GLY A 178 11.13 -14.02 -10.41
C GLY A 178 12.39 -13.88 -9.55
N SER A 179 12.33 -13.20 -8.40
CA SER A 179 13.47 -13.05 -7.48
C SER A 179 13.58 -14.20 -6.48
N ASP A 180 14.80 -14.46 -5.98
CA ASP A 180 15.04 -15.38 -4.85
C ASP A 180 14.26 -15.01 -3.59
N LYS A 181 13.87 -13.74 -3.46
CA LYS A 181 13.00 -13.27 -2.37
C LYS A 181 11.59 -13.83 -2.55
N ALA A 182 10.96 -13.67 -3.72
CA ALA A 182 9.63 -14.21 -3.99
C ALA A 182 9.56 -15.74 -3.84
N SER A 183 10.58 -16.47 -4.27
CA SER A 183 10.64 -17.94 -4.10
C SER A 183 10.67 -18.37 -2.64
N ARG A 184 11.49 -17.72 -1.80
CA ARG A 184 11.54 -17.98 -0.35
C ARG A 184 10.22 -17.64 0.33
N LEU A 185 9.67 -16.50 -0.07
CA LEU A 185 8.39 -15.97 0.40
C LEU A 185 7.25 -16.98 0.11
N ARG A 186 7.17 -17.50 -1.12
CA ARG A 186 6.25 -18.58 -1.50
C ARG A 186 6.41 -19.83 -0.63
N GLN A 187 7.64 -20.34 -0.53
CA GLN A 187 7.91 -21.57 0.23
C GLN A 187 7.46 -21.45 1.69
N ALA A 188 7.71 -20.31 2.33
CA ALA A 188 7.27 -20.06 3.71
C ALA A 188 5.73 -20.06 3.84
N MET A 189 5.02 -19.46 2.87
CA MET A 189 3.55 -19.45 2.88
C MET A 189 2.95 -20.84 2.59
N GLU A 190 3.55 -21.60 1.68
CA GLU A 190 3.13 -22.98 1.39
C GLU A 190 3.30 -23.89 2.63
N GLN A 191 4.46 -23.82 3.29
CA GLN A 191 4.70 -24.54 4.55
C GLN A 191 3.77 -24.13 5.69
N TRP A 192 3.40 -22.84 5.75
CA TRP A 192 2.40 -22.36 6.71
C TRP A 192 1.02 -22.97 6.43
N LEU A 193 0.60 -22.98 5.16
CA LEU A 193 -0.70 -23.52 4.76
C LEU A 193 -0.79 -25.05 4.90
N GLU A 194 0.33 -25.78 4.90
CA GLU A 194 0.36 -27.20 5.28
C GLU A 194 -0.04 -27.42 6.75
N GLN A 195 0.35 -26.49 7.63
CA GLN A 195 0.08 -26.55 9.06
C GLN A 195 -1.26 -25.90 9.44
N GLN A 196 -1.64 -24.84 8.71
CA GLN A 196 -2.85 -24.05 8.92
C GLN A 196 -3.62 -23.91 7.58
N PRO A 197 -4.30 -24.96 7.12
CA PRO A 197 -5.01 -24.92 5.84
C PRO A 197 -6.10 -23.86 5.84
N GLY A 198 -6.08 -22.98 4.83
CA GLY A 198 -7.08 -21.92 4.69
C GLY A 198 -6.81 -20.66 5.49
N ASP A 199 -5.63 -20.53 6.13
CA ASP A 199 -5.20 -19.28 6.78
C ASP A 199 -5.48 -18.07 5.87
N PRO A 200 -6.39 -17.15 6.25
CA PRO A 200 -6.90 -16.12 5.35
C PRO A 200 -5.79 -15.21 4.81
N TYR A 201 -4.84 -14.89 5.67
CA TYR A 201 -3.70 -14.05 5.33
C TYR A 201 -2.77 -14.71 4.31
N ALA A 202 -2.34 -15.95 4.56
CA ALA A 202 -1.48 -16.69 3.65
C ALA A 202 -2.19 -16.98 2.31
N CYS A 203 -3.47 -17.33 2.36
CA CYS A 203 -4.31 -17.49 1.17
C CYS A 203 -4.39 -16.20 0.34
N ALA A 204 -4.56 -15.03 0.96
CA ALA A 204 -4.59 -13.75 0.26
C ALA A 204 -3.26 -13.46 -0.46
N LYS A 205 -2.14 -13.59 0.26
CA LYS A 205 -0.81 -13.24 -0.26
C LYS A 205 -0.30 -14.23 -1.29
N LEU A 206 -0.39 -15.53 -1.01
CA LEU A 206 0.02 -16.56 -1.98
C LEU A 206 -0.93 -16.56 -3.18
N GLY A 207 -2.25 -16.43 -2.96
CA GLY A 207 -3.23 -16.36 -4.05
C GLY A 207 -2.93 -15.23 -5.03
N ALA A 208 -2.68 -14.03 -4.52
CA ALA A 208 -2.29 -12.87 -5.33
C ALA A 208 -0.99 -13.09 -6.12
N LEU A 209 0.02 -13.70 -5.47
CA LEU A 209 1.30 -14.02 -6.12
C LEU A 209 1.12 -15.04 -7.25
N GLU A 210 0.33 -16.09 -7.04
CA GLU A 210 0.04 -17.10 -8.07
C GLU A 210 -0.66 -16.47 -9.29
N ILE A 211 -1.63 -15.57 -9.07
CA ILE A 211 -2.30 -14.84 -10.15
C ILE A 211 -1.29 -13.97 -10.92
N ALA A 212 -0.43 -13.24 -10.21
CA ALA A 212 0.56 -12.37 -10.83
C ALA A 212 1.58 -13.14 -11.70
N GLU A 213 1.84 -14.41 -11.39
CA GLU A 213 2.68 -15.30 -12.19
C GLU A 213 1.91 -16.10 -13.27
N GLY A 214 0.59 -15.88 -13.40
CA GLY A 214 -0.25 -16.51 -14.41
C GLY A 214 -0.86 -17.85 -14.01
N HIS A 215 -0.66 -18.31 -12.77
CA HIS A 215 -1.28 -19.52 -12.22
C HIS A 215 -2.71 -19.25 -11.72
N GLN A 216 -3.58 -18.80 -12.65
CA GLN A 216 -4.94 -18.32 -12.37
C GLN A 216 -5.78 -19.28 -11.51
N GLU A 217 -5.78 -20.58 -11.83
CA GLU A 217 -6.59 -21.58 -11.15
C GLU A 217 -6.16 -21.80 -9.69
N LYS A 218 -4.84 -21.96 -9.46
CA LYS A 218 -4.27 -22.12 -8.11
C LYS A 218 -4.55 -20.88 -7.26
N GLY A 219 -4.33 -19.69 -7.83
CA GLY A 219 -4.59 -18.44 -7.13
C GLY A 219 -6.05 -18.25 -6.75
N LEU A 220 -6.99 -18.47 -7.68
CA LEU A 220 -8.43 -18.41 -7.38
C LEU A 220 -8.86 -19.43 -6.32
N SER A 221 -8.28 -20.65 -6.35
CA SER A 221 -8.54 -21.68 -5.35
C SER A 221 -8.13 -21.22 -3.95
N LEU A 222 -6.91 -20.70 -3.80
CA LEU A 222 -6.39 -20.19 -2.53
C LEU A 222 -7.25 -19.05 -1.98
N LEU A 223 -7.63 -18.08 -2.81
CA LEU A 223 -8.44 -16.94 -2.39
C LEU A 223 -9.84 -17.37 -1.91
N ARG A 224 -10.47 -18.32 -2.61
CA ARG A 224 -11.76 -18.88 -2.20
C ARG A 224 -11.65 -19.69 -0.91
N GLN A 225 -10.56 -20.44 -0.74
CA GLN A 225 -10.30 -21.20 0.48
C GLN A 225 -10.17 -20.27 1.70
N GLY A 226 -9.42 -19.17 1.57
CA GLY A 226 -9.29 -18.17 2.65
C GLY A 226 -10.63 -17.52 3.03
N LEU A 227 -11.47 -17.18 2.04
CA LEU A 227 -12.81 -16.63 2.29
C LEU A 227 -13.72 -17.63 3.00
N ALA A 228 -13.71 -18.90 2.55
CA ALA A 228 -14.49 -19.95 3.17
C ALA A 228 -14.05 -20.21 4.62
N SER A 229 -12.74 -20.08 4.92
CA SER A 229 -12.22 -20.22 6.27
C SER A 229 -12.75 -19.13 7.21
N LEU A 230 -12.83 -17.88 6.74
CA LEU A 230 -13.42 -16.77 7.52
C LEU A 230 -14.92 -16.96 7.75
N GLU A 231 -15.65 -17.53 6.78
CA GLU A 231 -17.10 -17.76 6.89
C GLU A 231 -17.44 -18.96 7.77
N ALA A 232 -16.54 -19.93 7.88
CA ALA A 232 -16.69 -21.10 8.74
C ALA A 232 -16.34 -20.83 10.21
N ASP A 233 -15.74 -19.67 10.52
CA ASP A 233 -15.35 -19.32 11.88
C ASP A 233 -16.61 -19.14 12.78
N PRO A 234 -16.79 -19.96 13.83
CA PRO A 234 -17.93 -19.84 14.74
C PRO A 234 -17.99 -18.50 15.50
N ASP A 235 -16.89 -17.76 15.59
CA ASP A 235 -16.83 -16.42 16.21
C ASP A 235 -17.10 -15.28 15.20
N ALA A 236 -17.44 -15.58 13.94
CA ALA A 236 -17.68 -14.61 12.86
C ALA A 236 -18.84 -13.62 13.10
N ASN A 237 -19.65 -13.79 14.16
CA ASN A 237 -20.76 -12.89 14.49
C ASN A 237 -20.29 -11.48 14.94
N THR A 238 -19.02 -11.32 15.32
CA THR A 238 -18.37 -10.02 15.54
C THR A 238 -16.96 -10.06 14.97
N PRO A 239 -16.79 -9.82 13.65
CA PRO A 239 -15.47 -9.91 13.03
C PRO A 239 -14.54 -8.86 13.64
N ASP A 240 -13.39 -9.30 14.13
CA ASP A 240 -12.34 -8.43 14.61
C ASP A 240 -11.68 -7.66 13.44
N ALA A 241 -10.91 -6.62 13.75
CA ALA A 241 -10.30 -5.74 12.75
C ALA A 241 -9.36 -6.47 11.77
N ASN A 242 -8.75 -7.59 12.18
CA ASN A 242 -7.86 -8.37 11.32
C ASN A 242 -8.66 -9.22 10.36
N SER A 243 -9.70 -9.91 10.85
CA SER A 243 -10.66 -10.63 10.00
C SER A 243 -11.26 -9.73 8.91
N VAL A 244 -11.61 -8.47 9.24
CA VAL A 244 -12.07 -7.48 8.25
C VAL A 244 -10.99 -7.14 7.21
N SER A 245 -9.74 -6.96 7.65
CA SER A 245 -8.63 -6.61 6.76
C SER A 245 -8.25 -7.77 5.83
N GLU A 246 -8.22 -9.00 6.34
CA GLU A 246 -7.94 -10.22 5.58
C GLU A 246 -9.07 -10.50 4.57
N ARG A 247 -10.33 -10.34 4.97
CA ARG A 247 -11.49 -10.45 4.06
C ARG A 247 -11.41 -9.46 2.91
N TYR A 248 -11.02 -8.21 3.19
CA TYR A 248 -10.83 -7.19 2.17
C TYR A 248 -9.75 -7.59 1.15
N GLU A 249 -8.58 -8.02 1.61
CA GLU A 249 -7.47 -8.44 0.73
C GLU A 249 -7.88 -9.63 -0.16
N LEU A 250 -8.54 -10.64 0.42
CA LEU A 250 -9.06 -11.78 -0.32
C LEU A 250 -10.06 -11.36 -1.40
N LEU A 251 -11.04 -10.52 -1.07
CA LEU A 251 -12.04 -10.02 -2.02
C LEU A 251 -11.42 -9.14 -3.11
N LEU A 252 -10.47 -8.26 -2.75
CA LEU A 252 -9.73 -7.42 -3.69
C LEU A 252 -9.00 -8.28 -4.72
N HIS A 253 -8.21 -9.25 -4.27
CA HIS A 253 -7.45 -10.11 -5.18
C HIS A 253 -8.34 -11.04 -6.00
N LEU A 254 -9.45 -11.52 -5.41
CA LEU A 254 -10.44 -12.33 -6.12
C LEU A 254 -11.09 -11.51 -7.25
N ALA A 255 -11.49 -10.27 -6.96
CA ALA A 255 -12.08 -9.37 -7.94
C ALA A 255 -11.11 -9.01 -9.07
N ILE A 256 -9.83 -8.80 -8.75
CA ILE A 256 -8.78 -8.57 -9.76
C ILE A 256 -8.67 -9.78 -10.69
N ALA A 257 -8.57 -10.99 -10.14
CA ALA A 257 -8.44 -12.22 -10.92
C ALA A 257 -9.66 -12.48 -11.82
N LEU A 258 -10.87 -12.21 -11.32
CA LEU A 258 -12.11 -12.44 -12.07
C LEU A 258 -12.37 -11.36 -13.13
N SER A 259 -11.75 -10.18 -13.04
CA SER A 259 -12.10 -9.01 -13.86
C SER A 259 -12.16 -9.27 -15.37
N ALA A 260 -11.26 -10.09 -15.90
CA ALA A 260 -11.20 -10.42 -17.33
C ALA A 260 -12.14 -11.58 -17.72
N SER A 261 -12.31 -12.59 -16.86
CA SER A 261 -13.05 -13.81 -17.19
C SER A 261 -14.53 -13.77 -16.78
N ASP A 262 -14.83 -13.09 -15.67
CA ASP A 262 -16.17 -12.95 -15.10
C ASP A 262 -16.33 -11.55 -14.47
N PRO A 263 -16.62 -10.52 -15.29
CA PRO A 263 -16.80 -9.15 -14.81
C PRO A 263 -17.93 -8.98 -13.80
N ALA A 264 -18.97 -9.82 -13.85
CA ALA A 264 -20.09 -9.73 -12.93
C ALA A 264 -19.65 -10.16 -11.53
N ALA A 265 -19.02 -11.33 -11.41
CA ALA A 265 -18.48 -11.80 -10.14
C ALA A 265 -17.37 -10.87 -9.60
N ALA A 266 -16.56 -10.27 -10.47
CA ALA A 266 -15.57 -9.28 -10.07
C ALA A 266 -16.21 -8.02 -9.47
N ILE A 267 -17.28 -7.48 -10.08
CA ILE A 267 -18.02 -6.33 -9.56
C ILE A 267 -18.60 -6.65 -8.17
N ASP A 268 -19.18 -7.84 -7.99
CA ASP A 268 -19.76 -8.26 -6.72
C ASP A 268 -18.70 -8.41 -5.63
N ALA A 269 -17.54 -9.00 -5.95
CA ALA A 269 -16.42 -9.10 -5.02
C ALA A 269 -15.87 -7.71 -4.62
N TYR A 270 -15.73 -6.77 -5.57
CA TYR A 270 -15.36 -5.40 -5.25
C TYR A 270 -16.38 -4.71 -4.35
N ARG A 271 -17.68 -4.88 -4.61
CA ARG A 271 -18.73 -4.29 -3.77
C ARG A 271 -18.68 -4.82 -2.36
N GLN A 272 -18.57 -6.14 -2.19
CA GLN A 272 -18.37 -6.74 -0.87
C GLN A 272 -17.12 -6.19 -0.17
N ALA A 273 -16.02 -5.96 -0.90
CA ALA A 273 -14.82 -5.36 -0.33
C ALA A 273 -15.04 -3.92 0.13
N LEU A 274 -15.86 -3.14 -0.59
CA LEU A 274 -16.18 -1.75 -0.27
C LEU A 274 -17.24 -1.59 0.83
N ASP A 275 -18.06 -2.61 1.05
CA ASP A 275 -19.06 -2.66 2.13
C ASP A 275 -18.44 -2.97 3.51
N LEU A 276 -17.19 -3.45 3.53
CA LEU A 276 -16.44 -3.64 4.77
C LEU A 276 -16.18 -2.29 5.48
N PRO A 277 -16.21 -2.24 6.82
CA PRO A 277 -16.05 -1.01 7.59
C PRO A 277 -14.59 -0.54 7.65
N LEU A 278 -14.00 -0.28 6.48
CA LEU A 278 -12.62 0.16 6.32
C LEU A 278 -12.53 1.63 5.96
N ASN A 279 -11.43 2.27 6.39
CA ASN A 279 -11.09 3.60 5.93
C ASN A 279 -11.04 3.64 4.38
N THR A 280 -11.60 4.68 3.77
CA THR A 280 -11.64 4.81 2.31
C THR A 280 -10.26 4.76 1.66
N ARG A 281 -9.20 5.22 2.34
CA ARG A 281 -7.82 5.13 1.85
C ARG A 281 -7.34 3.69 1.73
N LEU A 282 -7.71 2.80 2.66
CA LEU A 282 -7.39 1.37 2.59
C LEU A 282 -8.14 0.69 1.44
N SER A 283 -9.41 1.03 1.25
CA SER A 283 -10.25 0.48 0.17
C SER A 283 -10.09 1.19 -1.18
N LEU A 284 -9.05 2.02 -1.35
CA LEU A 284 -8.87 2.85 -2.54
C LEU A 284 -8.63 2.01 -3.80
N GLY A 285 -7.81 0.95 -3.70
CA GLY A 285 -7.52 0.05 -4.82
C GLY A 285 -8.78 -0.62 -5.37
N ALA A 286 -9.59 -1.24 -4.50
CA ALA A 286 -10.87 -1.83 -4.89
C ALA A 286 -11.80 -0.82 -5.56
N ARG A 287 -11.86 0.41 -5.02
CA ARG A 287 -12.73 1.49 -5.54
C ARG A 287 -12.33 1.96 -6.93
N LEU A 288 -11.03 2.16 -7.17
CA LEU A 288 -10.52 2.59 -8.47
C LEU A 288 -10.65 1.47 -9.52
N ASN A 289 -10.41 0.22 -9.13
CA ASN A 289 -10.57 -0.91 -10.03
C ASN A 289 -12.04 -1.16 -10.40
N LEU A 290 -12.94 -1.08 -9.42
CA LEU A 290 -14.37 -1.16 -9.67
C LEU A 290 -14.83 -0.04 -10.61
N ALA A 291 -14.36 1.19 -10.39
CA ALA A 291 -14.68 2.31 -11.28
C ALA A 291 -14.21 2.07 -12.72
N ALA A 292 -12.99 1.55 -12.90
CA ALA A 292 -12.47 1.20 -14.23
C ALA A 292 -13.32 0.09 -14.90
N LEU A 293 -13.69 -0.95 -14.15
CA LEU A 293 -14.52 -2.04 -14.66
C LEU A 293 -15.94 -1.57 -15.02
N LEU A 294 -16.55 -0.73 -14.18
CA LEU A 294 -17.87 -0.13 -14.45
C LEU A 294 -17.85 0.79 -15.67
N MET A 295 -16.77 1.54 -15.87
CA MET A 295 -16.59 2.35 -17.08
C MET A 295 -16.52 1.47 -18.35
N GLN A 296 -15.85 0.32 -18.29
CA GLN A 296 -15.83 -0.64 -19.41
C GLN A 296 -17.23 -1.19 -19.72
N GLN A 297 -18.06 -1.39 -18.69
CA GLN A 297 -19.45 -1.83 -18.80
C GLN A 297 -20.45 -0.68 -19.04
N GLU A 298 -19.98 0.51 -19.43
CA GLU A 298 -20.80 1.70 -19.72
C GLU A 298 -21.64 2.23 -18.55
N ARG A 299 -21.37 1.79 -17.32
CA ARG A 299 -22.00 2.25 -16.08
C ARG A 299 -21.28 3.49 -15.54
N LEU A 300 -21.25 4.54 -16.35
CA LEU A 300 -20.41 5.73 -16.15
C LEU A 300 -20.72 6.51 -14.86
N ASP A 301 -21.99 6.71 -14.52
CA ASP A 301 -22.35 7.54 -13.37
C ASP A 301 -21.85 6.93 -12.05
N GLU A 302 -21.98 5.61 -11.89
CA GLU A 302 -21.43 4.88 -10.73
C GLU A 302 -19.90 4.99 -10.70
N ALA A 303 -19.22 4.82 -11.84
CA ALA A 303 -17.76 4.97 -11.94
C ALA A 303 -17.28 6.37 -11.55
N ILE A 304 -18.02 7.41 -11.94
CA ILE A 304 -17.72 8.80 -11.58
C ILE A 304 -17.89 9.02 -10.07
N GLN A 305 -18.95 8.49 -9.45
CA GLN A 305 -19.14 8.63 -8.00
C GLN A 305 -18.02 7.94 -7.19
N LEU A 306 -17.57 6.76 -7.64
CA LEU A 306 -16.45 6.05 -7.01
C LEU A 306 -15.15 6.85 -7.13
N THR A 307 -14.85 7.42 -8.29
CA THR A 307 -13.64 8.23 -8.50
C THR A 307 -13.70 9.58 -7.79
N LEU A 308 -14.87 10.24 -7.70
CA LEU A 308 -15.06 11.44 -6.87
C LEU A 308 -14.81 11.15 -5.39
N THR A 309 -15.34 10.05 -4.88
CA THR A 309 -15.09 9.64 -3.49
C THR A 309 -13.60 9.38 -3.27
N ALA A 310 -12.93 8.73 -4.22
CA ALA A 310 -11.50 8.48 -4.16
C ALA A 310 -10.69 9.79 -4.10
N THR A 311 -10.99 10.77 -4.97
CA THR A 311 -10.26 12.05 -5.00
C THR A 311 -10.55 12.95 -3.79
N GLN A 312 -11.72 12.83 -3.18
CA GLN A 312 -12.05 13.55 -1.94
C GLN A 312 -11.35 12.96 -0.70
N ARG A 313 -11.21 11.62 -0.64
CA ARG A 313 -10.66 10.93 0.53
C ARG A 313 -9.16 10.68 0.47
N ALA A 314 -8.60 10.67 -0.74
CA ALA A 314 -7.17 10.55 -1.00
C ALA A 314 -6.74 11.58 -2.08
N PRO A 315 -6.89 12.90 -1.83
CA PRO A 315 -6.58 13.95 -2.80
C PRO A 315 -5.10 14.01 -3.24
N GLU A 316 -4.22 13.34 -2.51
CA GLU A 316 -2.79 13.17 -2.79
C GLU A 316 -2.49 12.04 -3.81
N VAL A 317 -3.46 11.20 -4.14
CA VAL A 317 -3.27 10.05 -5.06
C VAL A 317 -3.62 10.45 -6.49
N ALA A 318 -2.58 10.63 -7.33
CA ALA A 318 -2.72 11.02 -8.73
C ALA A 318 -3.63 10.08 -9.56
N LEU A 319 -3.59 8.76 -9.30
CA LEU A 319 -4.39 7.79 -10.04
C LEU A 319 -5.90 8.05 -9.92
N GLY A 320 -6.38 8.47 -8.76
CA GLY A 320 -7.80 8.80 -8.56
C GLY A 320 -8.25 9.94 -9.46
N TRP A 321 -7.43 10.98 -9.59
CA TRP A 321 -7.67 12.12 -10.46
C TRP A 321 -7.58 11.75 -11.95
N TYR A 322 -6.60 10.92 -12.33
CA TYR A 322 -6.49 10.40 -13.69
C TYR A 322 -7.73 9.60 -14.10
N ASN A 323 -8.18 8.68 -13.23
CA ASN A 323 -9.40 7.90 -13.47
C ASN A 323 -10.62 8.82 -13.54
N LEU A 324 -10.78 9.79 -12.64
CA LEU A 324 -11.88 10.76 -12.75
C LEU A 324 -11.87 11.49 -14.10
N GLY A 325 -10.70 11.90 -14.59
CA GLY A 325 -10.55 12.55 -15.89
C GLY A 325 -10.98 11.65 -17.06
N LEU A 326 -10.60 10.36 -17.05
CA LEU A 326 -11.03 9.39 -18.06
C LEU A 326 -12.55 9.27 -18.12
N MET A 327 -13.18 9.19 -16.96
CA MET A 327 -14.62 8.96 -16.83
C MET A 327 -15.40 10.21 -17.24
N GLN A 328 -14.93 11.41 -16.85
CA GLN A 328 -15.51 12.68 -17.26
C GLN A 328 -15.39 12.92 -18.76
N ARG A 329 -14.23 12.62 -19.34
CA ARG A 329 -14.02 12.71 -20.79
C ARG A 329 -14.99 11.79 -21.54
N ARG A 330 -15.19 10.56 -21.05
CA ARG A 330 -16.13 9.61 -21.66
C ARG A 330 -17.59 10.04 -21.50
N ARG A 331 -17.93 10.77 -20.43
CA ARG A 331 -19.24 11.44 -20.26
C ARG A 331 -19.43 12.63 -21.19
N GLY A 332 -18.35 13.18 -21.77
CA GLY A 332 -18.36 14.38 -22.60
C GLY A 332 -18.16 15.69 -21.82
N ASP A 333 -17.94 15.61 -20.51
CA ASP A 333 -17.63 16.77 -19.66
C ASP A 333 -16.13 17.10 -19.77
N ILE A 334 -15.76 17.72 -20.88
CA ILE A 334 -14.35 18.02 -21.20
C ILE A 334 -13.75 18.97 -20.17
N ALA A 335 -14.51 19.94 -19.67
CA ALA A 335 -14.03 20.89 -18.67
C ALA A 335 -13.65 20.19 -17.35
N ALA A 336 -14.50 19.29 -16.85
CA ALA A 336 -14.18 18.50 -15.67
C ALA A 336 -13.00 17.54 -15.90
N ALA A 337 -12.90 16.96 -17.11
CA ALA A 337 -11.79 16.09 -17.47
C ALA A 337 -10.43 16.82 -17.44
N LEU A 338 -10.36 18.03 -18.01
CA LEU A 338 -9.16 18.86 -18.01
C LEU A 338 -8.69 19.15 -16.57
N GLN A 339 -9.60 19.61 -15.70
CA GLN A 339 -9.28 19.90 -14.30
C GLN A 339 -8.74 18.66 -13.55
N ALA A 340 -9.37 17.51 -13.78
CA ALA A 340 -8.95 16.26 -13.14
C ALA A 340 -7.56 15.82 -13.62
N TYR A 341 -7.28 15.89 -14.93
CA TYR A 341 -5.96 15.56 -15.46
C TYR A 341 -4.87 16.55 -15.03
N GLU A 342 -5.16 17.85 -14.98
CA GLU A 342 -4.23 18.87 -14.47
C GLU A 342 -3.88 18.61 -13.01
N ARG A 343 -4.87 18.23 -12.19
CA ARG A 343 -4.63 17.84 -10.80
C ARG A 343 -3.80 16.55 -10.70
N ALA A 344 -4.05 15.57 -11.56
CA ALA A 344 -3.25 14.34 -11.62
C ALA A 344 -1.78 14.64 -11.99
N LEU A 345 -1.53 15.51 -12.97
CA LEU A 345 -0.17 15.90 -13.38
C LEU A 345 0.54 16.78 -12.35
N HIS A 346 -0.20 17.60 -11.59
CA HIS A 346 0.40 18.34 -10.47
C HIS A 346 0.97 17.39 -9.40
N LEU A 347 0.33 16.25 -9.19
CA LEU A 347 0.76 15.23 -8.23
C LEU A 347 1.80 14.26 -8.80
N ASN A 348 1.72 13.95 -10.10
CA ASN A 348 2.68 13.10 -10.80
C ASN A 348 2.99 13.67 -12.20
N PRO A 349 3.96 14.60 -12.30
CA PRO A 349 4.29 15.26 -13.56
C PRO A 349 4.84 14.33 -14.65
N GLU A 350 5.43 13.20 -14.26
CA GLU A 350 6.08 12.25 -15.18
C GLU A 350 5.12 11.16 -15.69
N HIS A 351 3.81 11.28 -15.43
CA HIS A 351 2.83 10.29 -15.85
C HIS A 351 2.41 10.49 -17.32
N ALA A 352 3.13 9.83 -18.24
CA ALA A 352 2.93 9.92 -19.68
C ALA A 352 1.48 9.68 -20.14
N ALA A 353 0.78 8.71 -19.53
CA ALA A 353 -0.61 8.39 -19.89
C ALA A 353 -1.57 9.54 -19.54
N THR A 354 -1.31 10.31 -18.47
CA THR A 354 -2.12 11.50 -18.17
C THR A 354 -1.83 12.63 -19.14
N HIS A 355 -0.58 12.89 -19.52
CA HIS A 355 -0.24 13.87 -20.57
C HIS A 355 -0.95 13.57 -21.89
N GLN A 356 -0.92 12.31 -22.32
CA GLN A 356 -1.63 11.88 -23.53
C GLN A 356 -3.15 12.12 -23.43
N ASN A 357 -3.79 11.73 -22.32
CA ASN A 357 -5.24 11.87 -22.17
C ASN A 357 -5.66 13.34 -21.99
N LEU A 358 -4.84 14.15 -21.32
CA LEU A 358 -5.04 15.60 -21.25
C LEU A 358 -4.94 16.23 -22.63
N ALA A 359 -3.96 15.83 -23.45
CA ALA A 359 -3.82 16.30 -24.82
C ALA A 359 -5.04 15.95 -25.69
N VAL A 360 -5.57 14.74 -25.56
CA VAL A 360 -6.83 14.35 -26.22
C VAL A 360 -8.00 15.23 -25.75
N ALA A 361 -8.13 15.47 -24.44
CA ALA A 361 -9.19 16.33 -23.91
C ALA A 361 -9.06 17.79 -24.41
N ARG A 362 -7.84 18.33 -24.50
CA ARG A 362 -7.57 19.66 -25.08
C ARG A 362 -7.97 19.74 -26.54
N LEU A 363 -7.63 18.72 -27.33
CA LEU A 363 -8.02 18.64 -28.74
C LEU A 363 -9.55 18.63 -28.90
N LEU A 364 -10.26 17.85 -28.08
CA LEU A 364 -11.73 17.84 -28.05
C LEU A 364 -12.32 19.19 -27.62
N GLY A 365 -11.61 19.94 -26.78
CA GLY A 365 -11.94 21.31 -26.37
C GLY A 365 -11.51 22.41 -27.36
N GLY A 366 -10.84 22.06 -28.47
CA GLY A 366 -10.37 22.99 -29.50
C GLY A 366 -8.98 23.61 -29.26
N ASP A 367 -8.29 23.25 -28.18
CA ASP A 367 -6.92 23.68 -27.89
C ASP A 367 -5.89 22.77 -28.59
N ILE A 368 -5.67 23.04 -29.87
CA ILE A 368 -4.78 22.26 -30.73
C ILE A 368 -3.30 22.39 -30.30
N ASP A 369 -2.88 23.58 -29.89
CA ASP A 369 -1.48 23.82 -29.51
C ASP A 369 -1.15 23.19 -28.16
N GLY A 370 -2.06 23.28 -27.18
CA GLY A 370 -1.92 22.57 -25.91
C GLY A 370 -2.01 21.06 -26.06
N ALA A 371 -2.79 20.56 -27.02
CA ALA A 371 -2.79 19.14 -27.38
C ALA A 371 -1.44 18.69 -27.97
N ARG A 372 -0.89 19.45 -28.92
CA ARG A 372 0.43 19.17 -29.50
C ARG A 372 1.52 19.10 -28.43
N SER A 373 1.57 20.10 -27.55
CA SER A 373 2.54 20.13 -26.44
C SER A 373 2.39 18.92 -25.52
N GLY A 374 1.16 18.55 -25.16
CA GLY A 374 0.92 17.40 -24.27
C GLY A 374 1.28 16.06 -24.91
N PHE A 375 1.04 15.87 -26.21
CA PHE A 375 1.48 14.67 -26.91
C PHE A 375 3.00 14.58 -27.02
N SER A 376 3.69 15.69 -27.33
CA SER A 376 5.15 15.73 -27.36
C SER A 376 5.75 15.36 -26.00
N GLU A 377 5.20 15.88 -24.91
CA GLU A 377 5.63 15.56 -23.54
C GLU A 377 5.40 14.08 -23.22
N ALA A 378 4.22 13.54 -23.53
CA ALA A 378 3.92 12.12 -23.34
C ALA A 378 4.91 11.22 -24.09
N ILE A 379 5.26 11.55 -25.33
CA ILE A 379 6.24 10.82 -26.15
C ILE A 379 7.65 10.91 -25.53
N ALA A 380 8.07 12.11 -25.09
CA ALA A 380 9.36 12.32 -24.45
C ALA A 380 9.49 11.49 -23.15
N LEU A 381 8.46 11.52 -22.30
CA LEU A 381 8.40 10.73 -21.07
C LEU A 381 8.45 9.23 -21.35
N LEU A 382 7.72 8.73 -22.38
CA LEU A 382 7.79 7.32 -22.77
C LEU A 382 9.21 6.91 -23.18
N HIS A 383 9.94 7.76 -23.91
CA HIS A 383 11.35 7.50 -24.23
C HIS A 383 12.24 7.47 -23.00
N GLN A 384 12.09 8.45 -22.09
CA GLN A 384 12.85 8.50 -20.83
C GLN A 384 12.58 7.27 -19.95
N GLN A 385 11.36 6.73 -20.00
CA GLN A 385 10.93 5.53 -19.28
C GLN A 385 11.34 4.22 -19.98
N GLY A 386 12.11 4.28 -21.07
CA GLY A 386 12.55 3.08 -21.80
C GLY A 386 11.43 2.37 -22.57
N ARG A 387 10.37 3.10 -22.95
CA ARG A 387 9.20 2.59 -23.68
C ARG A 387 9.12 3.15 -25.12
N PRO A 388 10.16 2.96 -25.96
CA PRO A 388 10.24 3.58 -27.28
C PRO A 388 9.18 3.07 -28.27
N GLU A 389 8.74 1.81 -28.13
CA GLU A 389 7.69 1.24 -28.99
C GLU A 389 6.35 1.94 -28.78
N GLU A 390 6.00 2.20 -27.52
CA GLU A 390 4.79 2.94 -27.15
C GLU A 390 4.88 4.40 -27.59
N ALA A 391 6.06 5.02 -27.45
CA ALA A 391 6.32 6.37 -27.95
C ALA A 391 6.11 6.46 -29.48
N GLN A 392 6.61 5.49 -30.24
CA GLN A 392 6.41 5.41 -31.70
C GLN A 392 4.96 5.11 -32.08
N ALA A 393 4.26 4.25 -31.32
CA ALA A 393 2.85 3.98 -31.52
C ALA A 393 2.01 5.25 -31.30
N LEU A 394 2.27 5.99 -30.21
CA LEU A 394 1.59 7.25 -29.91
C LEU A 394 1.87 8.30 -31.00
N ARG A 395 3.13 8.45 -31.43
CA ARG A 395 3.49 9.38 -32.51
C ARG A 395 2.69 9.10 -33.79
N ARG A 396 2.67 7.83 -34.26
CA ARG A 396 1.89 7.43 -35.44
C ARG A 396 0.40 7.69 -35.27
N GLN A 397 -0.14 7.47 -34.08
CA GLN A 397 -1.56 7.72 -33.79
C GLN A 397 -1.92 9.20 -33.91
N VAL A 398 -1.03 10.11 -33.48
CA VAL A 398 -1.33 11.54 -33.40
C VAL A 398 -0.88 12.35 -34.62
N GLU A 399 0.00 11.82 -35.47
CA GLU A 399 0.42 12.47 -36.74
C GLU A 399 -0.76 12.83 -37.65
N GLY A 400 -1.85 12.05 -37.59
CA GLY A 400 -3.10 12.35 -38.31
C GLY A 400 -4.02 13.37 -37.63
N MET A 401 -3.72 13.76 -36.38
CA MET A 401 -4.56 14.64 -35.55
C MET A 401 -3.91 16.01 -35.32
N VAL A 402 -2.59 16.05 -35.08
CA VAL A 402 -1.80 17.25 -34.84
C VAL A 402 -0.41 17.13 -35.47
N LYS A 403 0.15 18.23 -35.95
CA LYS A 403 1.55 18.27 -36.43
C LYS A 403 2.48 18.36 -35.22
N LEU A 404 3.18 17.28 -34.91
CA LEU A 404 4.25 17.29 -33.92
C LEU A 404 5.51 17.86 -34.57
N ASP A 405 6.16 18.82 -33.91
CA ASP A 405 7.44 19.34 -34.39
C ASP A 405 8.52 18.25 -34.20
N GLU A 406 9.42 18.09 -35.18
CA GLU A 406 10.56 17.19 -35.04
C GLU A 406 11.44 17.69 -33.89
N VAL A 407 11.44 16.96 -32.78
CA VAL A 407 12.39 17.19 -31.68
C VAL A 407 13.80 17.04 -32.28
N ARG A 408 14.52 18.16 -32.41
CA ARG A 408 15.94 18.15 -32.78
C ARG A 408 16.69 17.31 -31.75
N ALA A 409 17.34 16.27 -32.24
CA ALA A 409 18.15 15.32 -31.48
C ALA A 409 19.24 15.98 -30.64
#